data_AF-A0A528V210-F1
#
_entry.id   AF-A0A528V210-F1
#
_cell.length_a   1.000
_cell.length_b   1.000
_cell.length_c   1.000
_cell.angle_alpha   90.00
_cell.angle_beta   90.00
_cell.angle_gamma   90.00
#
_symmetry.space_group_name_H-M   'P 1'
#
loop_
_entity.id
_entity.type
_entity.pdbx_description
1 polymer ?
#
loop_
_entity_poly.entity_id
_entity_poly.type
_entity_poly.pdbx_seq_one_letter_code
_entity_poly.pdbx_strand_id
1 'polypeptide(L)'
;GKGVLRAVEAVNGELFEAIGGMEAENQIHIDQTMIELDGTPNKSRLGANAILGVSLAVAKAAAEAAGLPLYRYVGGTKAHVLPVPMMNI
;
A
#
# COMPACT_ATOMS: atom_id res chain seq x y z
N GLY A 1 -17.50 -15.59 11.51
CA GLY A 1 -16.07 -15.27 11.64
C GLY A 1 -15.44 -14.79 10.34
N LYS A 2 -15.85 -13.64 9.79
CA LYS A 2 -15.21 -12.96 8.65
C LYS A 2 -14.58 -11.63 9.07
N GLY A 3 -14.34 -11.46 10.38
CA GLY A 3 -13.77 -10.24 10.92
C GLY A 3 -12.30 -10.11 10.55
N VAL A 4 -11.87 -8.89 10.26
CA VAL A 4 -10.49 -8.55 9.90
C VAL A 4 -9.74 -7.85 11.03
N LEU A 5 -10.22 -7.98 12.27
CA LEU A 5 -9.67 -7.28 13.44
C LEU A 5 -8.16 -7.53 13.62
N ARG A 6 -7.69 -8.78 13.44
CA ARG A 6 -6.25 -9.10 13.48
C ARG A 6 -5.41 -8.36 12.43
N ALA A 7 -5.96 -8.18 11.23
CA ALA A 7 -5.28 -7.42 10.18
C ALA A 7 -5.22 -5.93 10.53
N VAL A 8 -6.28 -5.39 11.13
CA VAL A 8 -6.31 -4.00 11.62
C VAL A 8 -5.32 -3.80 12.78
N GLU A 9 -5.22 -4.76 13.70
CA GLU A 9 -4.23 -4.75 14.78
C GLU A 9 -2.80 -4.80 14.22
N ALA A 10 -2.53 -5.63 13.21
CA ALA A 10 -1.24 -5.66 12.53
C ALA A 10 -0.87 -4.33 11.89
N VAL A 11 -1.85 -3.62 11.31
CA VAL A 11 -1.66 -2.25 10.76
C VAL A 11 -1.29 -1.25 11.85
N ASN A 12 -2.06 -1.22 12.94
CA ASN A 12 -1.88 -0.24 14.02
C ASN A 12 -0.67 -0.53 14.93
N GLY A 13 -0.19 -1.77 14.95
CA GLY A 13 0.97 -2.20 15.72
C GLY A 13 2.21 -2.34 14.85
N GLU A 14 2.57 -3.59 14.54
CA GLU A 14 3.85 -3.94 13.90
C GLU A 14 4.14 -3.16 12.62
N LEU A 15 3.15 -2.98 11.73
CA LEU A 15 3.35 -2.25 10.48
C LEU A 15 3.62 -0.76 10.76
N PHE A 16 2.85 -0.12 11.63
CA PHE A 16 3.05 1.27 12.00
C PHE A 16 4.43 1.51 12.64
N GLU A 17 4.86 0.62 13.54
CA GLU A 17 6.19 0.71 14.17
C GLU A 17 7.32 0.52 13.15
N ALA A 18 7.14 -0.37 12.18
CA ALA A 18 8.18 -0.69 11.20
C ALA A 18 8.40 0.40 10.16
N ILE A 19 7.35 1.08 9.70
CA ILE A 19 7.45 2.08 8.62
C ILE A 19 7.26 3.53 9.10
N GLY A 20 6.91 3.72 10.38
CA GLY A 20 6.72 5.04 10.97
C GLY A 20 7.98 5.91 10.84
N GLY A 21 7.83 7.09 10.24
CA GLY A 21 8.94 8.02 10.01
C GLY A 21 9.76 7.75 8.75
N MET A 22 9.42 6.74 7.94
CA MET A 22 10.00 6.56 6.62
C MET A 22 9.50 7.60 5.61
N GLU A 23 10.32 7.87 4.61
CA GLU A 23 9.97 8.79 3.51
C GLU A 23 8.90 8.16 2.61
N ALA A 24 7.73 8.80 2.54
CA ALA A 24 6.56 8.26 1.84
C ALA A 24 6.77 8.16 0.31
N GLU A 25 7.66 8.98 -0.26
CA GLU A 25 8.02 8.91 -1.68
C GLU A 25 8.78 7.62 -2.04
N ASN A 26 9.42 6.97 -1.05
CA ASN A 26 10.17 5.73 -1.26
C ASN A 26 9.27 4.49 -1.14
N GLN A 27 8.30 4.38 -2.04
CA GLN A 27 7.31 3.31 -2.06
C GLN A 27 7.94 1.90 -2.04
N ILE A 28 9.01 1.69 -2.84
CA ILE A 28 9.68 0.38 -2.93
C ILE A 28 10.28 -0.02 -1.58
N HIS A 29 10.91 0.93 -0.88
CA HIS A 29 11.50 0.66 0.42
C HIS A 29 10.43 0.29 1.45
N ILE A 30 9.35 1.07 1.51
CA ILE A 30 8.23 0.83 2.43
C ILE A 30 7.60 -0.54 2.18
N ASP A 31 7.32 -0.88 0.91
CA ASP A 31 6.74 -2.17 0.55
C ASP A 31 7.69 -3.33 0.89
N GLN A 32 8.98 -3.18 0.63
CA GLN A 32 9.98 -4.19 0.95
C GLN A 32 10.13 -4.39 2.46
N THR A 33 10.15 -3.32 3.25
CA THR A 33 10.15 -3.40 4.71
C THR A 33 8.94 -4.16 5.23
N MET A 34 7.73 -3.92 4.70
CA MET A 34 6.54 -4.67 5.11
C MET A 34 6.59 -6.14 4.70
N ILE A 35 7.16 -6.46 3.52
CA ILE A 35 7.33 -7.84 3.06
C ILE A 35 8.32 -8.59 3.94
N GLU A 36 9.46 -7.98 4.26
CA GLU A 36 10.49 -8.56 5.12
C GLU A 36 9.97 -8.72 6.56
N LEU A 37 9.21 -7.75 7.05
CA LEU A 37 8.56 -7.82 8.36
C LEU A 37 7.58 -9.01 8.43
N ASP A 38 6.75 -9.23 7.42
CA ASP A 38 5.87 -10.41 7.39
C ASP A 38 6.68 -11.71 7.40
N GLY A 39 7.74 -11.77 6.60
CA GLY A 39 8.69 -12.89 6.57
C GLY A 39 8.17 -14.15 5.86
N THR A 40 6.92 -14.14 5.35
CA THR A 40 6.35 -15.28 4.61
C THR A 40 6.17 -14.96 3.13
N PRO A 41 6.36 -15.95 2.22
CA PRO A 41 6.24 -15.71 0.78
C PRO A 41 4.86 -15.19 0.35
N ASN A 42 3.82 -15.59 1.08
CA ASN A 42 2.42 -15.31 0.76
C ASN A 42 1.78 -14.25 1.67
N LYS A 43 2.55 -13.54 2.49
CA LYS A 43 2.05 -12.48 3.38
C LYS A 43 1.00 -13.00 4.38
N SER A 44 1.17 -14.22 4.87
CA SER A 44 0.18 -14.91 5.71
C SER A 44 0.26 -14.56 7.19
N ARG A 45 1.36 -13.96 7.67
CA ARG A 45 1.56 -13.63 9.08
C ARG A 45 0.79 -12.37 9.47
N LEU A 46 1.03 -11.28 8.75
CA LEU A 46 0.37 -9.98 8.94
C LEU A 46 -0.93 -9.87 8.12
N GLY A 47 -1.00 -10.64 7.02
CA GLY A 47 -2.12 -10.64 6.09
C GLY A 47 -1.88 -9.71 4.90
N ALA A 48 -2.05 -10.25 3.69
CA ALA A 48 -1.90 -9.48 2.46
C ALA A 48 -2.83 -8.26 2.39
N ASN A 49 -4.01 -8.33 3.01
CA ASN A 49 -4.96 -7.23 3.11
C ASN A 49 -4.44 -6.07 4.00
N ALA A 50 -3.71 -6.38 5.08
CA ALA A 50 -3.08 -5.36 5.93
C ALA A 50 -1.97 -4.64 5.16
N ILE A 51 -1.04 -5.40 4.58
CA ILE A 51 0.10 -4.86 3.83
C ILE A 51 -0.36 -4.04 2.63
N LEU A 52 -1.30 -4.54 1.83
CA LEU A 52 -1.81 -3.82 0.67
C LEU A 52 -2.55 -2.54 1.09
N GLY A 53 -3.30 -2.58 2.19
CA GLY A 53 -4.00 -1.42 2.71
C GLY A 53 -3.04 -0.27 3.04
N VAL A 54 -1.96 -0.57 3.75
CA VAL A 54 -0.91 0.40 4.10
C VAL A 54 -0.15 0.88 2.86
N SER A 55 0.27 -0.04 1.99
CA SER A 55 0.96 0.26 0.73
C SER A 55 0.22 1.29 -0.12
N LEU A 56 -1.09 1.09 -0.33
CA LEU A 56 -1.94 2.00 -1.10
C LEU A 56 -2.20 3.33 -0.37
N ALA A 57 -2.27 3.31 0.96
CA ALA A 57 -2.45 4.53 1.76
C ALA A 57 -1.21 5.43 1.69
N VAL A 58 -0.01 4.84 1.75
CA VAL A 58 1.27 5.55 1.60
C VAL A 58 1.36 6.19 0.21
N ALA A 59 1.08 5.46 -0.87
CA ALA A 59 1.10 6.01 -2.22
C ALA A 59 0.13 7.20 -2.39
N LYS A 60 -1.05 7.14 -1.75
CA LYS A 60 -2.01 8.25 -1.74
C LYS A 60 -1.50 9.45 -0.95
N ALA A 61 -0.93 9.23 0.23
CA ALA A 61 -0.37 10.29 1.05
C ALA A 61 0.80 11.00 0.34
N ALA A 62 1.68 10.23 -0.32
CA ALA A 62 2.77 10.79 -1.11
C ALA A 62 2.28 11.57 -2.34
N ALA A 63 1.24 11.07 -3.03
CA ALA A 63 0.60 11.80 -4.12
C ALA A 63 0.00 13.14 -3.64
N GLU A 64 -0.67 13.14 -2.49
CA GLU A 64 -1.25 14.33 -1.88
C GLU A 64 -0.16 15.34 -1.46
N ALA A 65 0.92 14.87 -0.83
CA ALA A 65 2.07 15.69 -0.45
C ALA A 65 2.75 16.32 -1.67
N ALA A 66 2.85 15.58 -2.77
CA ALA A 66 3.39 16.07 -4.04
C ALA A 66 2.40 16.99 -4.82
N GLY A 67 1.16 17.16 -4.36
CA GLY A 67 0.13 17.94 -5.05
C GLY A 67 -0.32 17.31 -6.37
N LEU A 68 -0.17 16.00 -6.53
CA LEU A 68 -0.47 15.27 -7.75
C LEU A 68 -1.72 14.39 -7.59
N PRO A 69 -2.58 14.32 -8.62
CA PRO A 69 -3.56 13.24 -8.70
C PRO A 69 -2.86 11.87 -8.66
N LEU A 70 -3.44 10.89 -7.95
CA LEU A 70 -2.83 9.57 -7.75
C LEU A 70 -2.38 8.89 -9.05
N TYR A 71 -3.17 8.97 -10.12
CA TYR A 71 -2.83 8.36 -11.41
C TYR A 71 -1.56 8.97 -12.04
N ARG A 72 -1.30 10.27 -11.79
CA ARG A 72 -0.07 10.94 -12.24
C ARG A 72 1.11 10.64 -11.33
N TYR A 73 0.88 10.54 -10.03
CA TYR A 73 1.92 10.13 -9.08
C TYR A 73 2.45 8.73 -9.43
N VAL A 74 1.54 7.77 -9.65
CA VAL A 74 1.91 6.37 -9.94
C VAL A 74 2.39 6.17 -11.38
N GLY A 75 1.71 6.76 -12.37
CA GLY A 75 2.00 6.53 -13.79
C GLY A 75 2.98 7.54 -14.42
N GLY A 76 3.44 8.53 -13.65
CA GLY A 76 4.32 9.59 -14.11
C GLY A 76 3.70 10.51 -15.17
N THR A 77 4.56 11.23 -15.89
CA THR A 77 4.15 12.24 -16.89
C THR A 77 3.41 11.65 -18.09
N LYS A 78 3.56 10.33 -18.33
CA LYS A 78 2.90 9.61 -19.42
C LYS A 78 1.59 8.93 -19.00
N ALA A 79 1.06 9.19 -17.80
CA ALA A 79 -0.24 8.65 -17.38
C ALA A 79 -1.40 9.37 -18.10
N HIS A 80 -1.80 8.87 -19.27
CA HIS A 80 -2.86 9.48 -20.11
C HIS A 80 -3.80 8.46 -20.79
N VAL A 81 -3.49 7.17 -20.74
CA VAL A 81 -4.31 6.12 -21.37
C VAL A 81 -5.43 5.70 -20.42
N LEU A 82 -6.68 5.79 -20.88
CA LEU A 82 -7.83 5.24 -20.18
C LEU A 82 -8.09 3.81 -20.67
N PRO A 83 -8.22 2.81 -19.78
CA PRO A 83 -8.49 1.43 -20.19
C PRO A 83 -9.93 1.26 -20.71
N VAL A 84 -10.12 0.39 -21.70
CA VAL A 84 -11.46 -0.02 -22.14
C VAL A 84 -12.10 -0.88 -21.04
N PRO A 85 -13.30 -0.54 -20.54
CA PRO A 85 -13.92 -1.29 -19.46
C PRO A 85 -14.43 -2.66 -19.94
N MET A 86 -14.05 -3.73 -19.25
CA MET A 86 -14.72 -5.03 -19.36
C MET A 86 -15.88 -5.07 -18.38
N MET A 87 -17.12 -5.01 -18.89
CA MET A 87 -18.33 -5.04 -18.07
C MET A 87 -18.77 -6.49 -17.83
N ASN A 88 -18.94 -6.88 -16.56
CA ASN A 88 -19.49 -8.19 -16.19
C ASN A 88 -21.02 -8.14 -16.33
N ILE A 89 -21.54 -8.74 -17.42
CA ILE A 89 -22.98 -8.84 -17.74
C ILE A 89 -23.49 -10.22 -17.33
#